data_AF-A0A815UJK6-F1
#
_entry.id   AF-A0A815UJK6-F1
#
_cell.length_a   1.000
_cell.length_b   1.000
_cell.length_c   1.000
_cell.angle_alpha   90.00
_cell.angle_beta   90.00
_cell.angle_gamma   90.00
#
_symmetry.space_group_name_H-M   'P 1'
#
loop_
_entity.id
_entity.type
_entity.pdbx_description
1 polymer ?
#
loop_
_entity_poly.entity_id
_entity_poly.type
_entity_poly.pdbx_seq_one_letter_code
_entity_poly.pdbx_strand_id
1 'polypeptide(L)'
;RWSRRSGTTQGEILIVNIDCWGLAMDEQRYLYVSDYRKHEVRRYQLGEEIGTLVAGGNDEGDDLNQLSRPIYLFVDRQQNVYVSDSNNHRVMKWKKWAAEGFVVGGGQGQGNALTQLSYPYGLFVDTLGTLQVADSRNHPVKGWMCG
;
A
#
# COMPACT_ATOMS: atom_id res chain seq x y z
N ARG A 1 -5.14 17.10 40.25
CA ARG A 1 -4.90 18.42 39.60
C ARG A 1 -4.36 18.11 38.19
N TRP A 2 -5.26 17.89 37.22
CA TRP A 2 -4.88 17.54 35.84
C TRP A 2 -4.95 18.82 35.01
N SER A 3 -3.82 19.36 34.57
CA SER A 3 -3.80 20.50 33.65
C SER A 3 -4.03 19.98 32.23
N ARG A 4 -5.16 20.38 31.64
CA ARG A 4 -5.38 20.24 30.20
C ARG A 4 -4.38 21.17 29.51
N ARG A 5 -3.40 20.63 28.81
CA ARG A 5 -2.78 21.36 27.70
C ARG A 5 -3.81 21.35 26.57
N SER A 6 -4.49 22.46 26.35
CA SER A 6 -5.24 22.70 25.11
C SER A 6 -4.22 22.95 24.00
N GLY A 7 -3.55 21.88 23.56
CA GLY A 7 -2.82 21.87 22.31
C GLY A 7 -3.86 21.68 21.22
N THR A 8 -4.23 22.76 20.53
CA THR A 8 -5.03 22.65 19.31
C THR A 8 -4.24 21.83 18.31
N THR A 9 -4.72 20.64 17.95
CA THR A 9 -4.25 19.92 16.77
C THR A 9 -4.61 20.78 15.56
N GLN A 10 -3.67 21.60 15.09
CA GLN A 10 -3.77 22.21 13.77
C GLN A 10 -3.35 21.16 12.74
N GLY A 11 -4.26 20.83 11.83
CA GLY A 11 -3.94 20.01 10.66
C GLY A 11 -3.34 20.90 9.57
N GLU A 12 -2.26 20.43 8.95
CA GLU A 12 -1.67 21.07 7.78
C GLU A 12 -1.93 20.18 6.56
N ILE A 13 -2.22 20.80 5.41
CA ILE A 13 -2.31 20.08 4.15
C ILE A 13 -0.87 19.80 3.69
N LEU A 14 -0.50 18.51 3.66
CA LEU A 14 0.85 18.10 3.28
C LEU A 14 0.98 17.84 1.77
N ILE A 15 -0.08 17.34 1.13
CA ILE A 15 -0.10 17.02 -0.30
C ILE A 15 -1.51 17.25 -0.87
N VAL A 16 -1.60 17.72 -2.12
CA VAL A 16 -2.85 18.00 -2.84
C VAL A 16 -2.95 17.17 -4.12
N ASN A 17 -4.15 17.08 -4.73
CA ASN A 17 -4.41 16.38 -6.00
C ASN A 17 -4.07 14.87 -6.00
N ILE A 18 -4.34 14.20 -4.88
CA ILE A 18 -4.23 12.74 -4.74
C ILE A 18 -5.58 12.18 -4.29
N ASP A 19 -6.06 11.13 -4.96
CA ASP A 19 -7.17 10.31 -4.45
C ASP A 19 -6.59 9.28 -3.46
N CYS A 20 -6.27 9.75 -2.26
CA CYS A 20 -5.54 8.99 -1.26
C CYS A 20 -6.44 7.97 -0.56
N TRP A 21 -6.12 6.68 -0.70
CA TRP A 21 -6.82 5.59 0.00
C TRP A 21 -5.97 4.90 1.05
N GLY A 22 -4.65 5.05 0.98
CA GLY A 22 -3.70 4.45 1.89
C GLY A 22 -2.46 5.31 2.04
N LEU A 23 -1.93 5.33 3.26
CA LEU A 23 -0.68 6.02 3.57
C LEU A 23 0.18 5.18 4.50
N ALA A 24 1.49 5.30 4.36
CA ALA A 24 2.46 4.76 5.30
C ALA A 24 3.65 5.72 5.41
N MET A 25 4.42 5.61 6.49
CA MET A 25 5.64 6.39 6.69
C MET A 25 6.80 5.47 7.01
N ASP A 26 7.96 5.71 6.41
CA ASP A 26 9.19 4.97 6.73
C ASP A 26 9.98 5.61 7.89
N GLU A 27 11.02 4.91 8.34
CA GLU A 27 11.88 5.37 9.45
C GLU A 27 12.65 6.67 9.10
N GLN A 28 12.78 6.99 7.81
CA GLN A 28 13.40 8.22 7.32
C GLN A 28 12.40 9.38 7.16
N ARG A 29 11.14 9.18 7.57
CA ARG A 29 10.03 10.15 7.51
C ARG A 29 9.61 10.52 6.08
N TYR A 30 9.77 9.60 5.12
CA TYR A 30 9.07 9.74 3.86
C TYR A 30 7.64 9.22 3.97
N LEU A 31 6.69 9.97 3.42
CA LEU A 31 5.29 9.60 3.33
C LEU A 31 5.04 8.90 2.00
N TYR A 32 4.47 7.71 2.04
CA TYR A 32 4.06 6.92 0.88
C TYR A 32 2.54 6.99 0.79
N VAL A 33 2.03 7.25 -0.40
CA VAL A 33 0.59 7.44 -0.64
C VAL A 33 0.18 6.64 -1.87
N SER A 34 -0.88 5.84 -1.73
CA SER A 34 -1.57 5.23 -2.87
C SER A 34 -2.55 6.22 -3.48
N ASP A 35 -2.43 6.45 -4.78
CA ASP A 35 -3.42 7.21 -5.55
C ASP A 35 -4.32 6.21 -6.28
N TYR A 36 -5.55 6.09 -5.79
CA TYR A 36 -6.53 5.11 -6.28
C TYR A 36 -6.88 5.32 -7.75
N ARG A 37 -6.93 6.59 -8.20
CA ARG A 37 -7.34 6.98 -9.56
C ARG A 37 -6.19 6.99 -10.55
N LYS A 38 -4.97 7.23 -10.08
CA LYS A 38 -3.77 7.18 -10.94
C LYS A 38 -3.10 5.81 -10.97
N HIS A 39 -3.59 4.86 -10.16
CA HIS A 39 -3.08 3.48 -10.14
C HIS A 39 -1.58 3.42 -9.83
N GLU A 40 -1.16 4.21 -8.85
CA GLU A 40 0.24 4.36 -8.50
C GLU A 40 0.43 4.53 -6.98
N VAL A 41 1.65 4.31 -6.54
CA VAL A 41 2.11 4.72 -5.22
C VAL A 41 3.27 5.68 -5.39
N ARG A 42 3.19 6.81 -4.70
CA ARG A 42 4.25 7.83 -4.68
C ARG A 42 4.78 8.03 -3.27
N ARG A 43 6.07 8.35 -3.20
CA ARG A 43 6.77 8.72 -1.96
C ARG A 43 7.12 10.20 -1.98
N TYR A 44 6.89 10.87 -0.87
CA TYR A 44 7.11 12.30 -0.66
C TYR A 44 8.03 12.52 0.54
N GLN A 45 9.00 13.41 0.42
CA GLN A 45 9.57 14.02 1.61
C GLN A 45 8.53 15.00 2.18
N LEU A 46 8.40 15.09 3.50
CA LEU A 46 7.45 16.02 4.11
C LEU A 46 7.74 17.46 3.66
N GLY A 47 6.73 18.11 3.08
CA GLY A 47 6.83 19.46 2.50
C GLY A 47 7.13 19.50 0.99
N GLU A 48 7.37 18.36 0.34
CA GLU A 48 7.47 18.29 -1.13
C GLU A 48 6.10 18.13 -1.78
N GLU A 49 5.86 18.89 -2.84
CA GLU A 49 4.63 18.79 -3.63
C GLU A 49 4.69 17.67 -4.68
N ILE A 50 5.89 17.28 -5.11
CA ILE A 50 6.11 16.31 -6.19
C ILE A 50 6.71 15.03 -5.60
N GLY A 51 5.93 13.95 -5.65
CA GLY A 51 6.35 12.64 -5.14
C GLY A 51 7.10 11.83 -6.19
N THR A 52 8.04 11.01 -5.73
CA THR A 52 8.74 10.01 -6.54
C THR A 52 7.85 8.78 -6.72
N LEU A 53 7.67 8.31 -7.95
CA LEU A 53 6.95 7.06 -8.24
C LEU A 53 7.71 5.86 -7.68
N VAL A 54 7.03 4.98 -6.93
CA VAL A 54 7.64 3.80 -6.30
C VAL A 54 6.92 2.48 -6.61
N ALA A 55 5.70 2.52 -7.13
CA ALA A 55 4.96 1.36 -7.64
C ALA A 55 3.88 1.79 -8.64
N GLY A 56 3.58 0.96 -9.63
CA GLY A 56 2.58 1.23 -10.67
C GLY A 56 2.96 2.38 -11.59
N GLY A 57 1.98 3.22 -11.96
CA GLY A 57 2.19 4.43 -12.77
C GLY A 57 2.35 4.19 -14.28
N ASN A 58 1.99 3.01 -14.77
CA ASN A 58 2.01 2.63 -16.19
C ASN A 58 0.58 2.32 -16.69
N ASP A 59 -0.36 3.21 -16.38
CA ASP A 59 -1.80 3.02 -16.57
C ASP A 59 -2.42 1.90 -15.71
N GLU A 60 -3.75 1.79 -15.75
CA GLU A 60 -4.50 0.70 -15.13
C GLU A 60 -4.20 -0.61 -15.86
N GLY A 61 -3.85 -1.66 -15.12
CA GLY A 61 -3.68 -3.00 -15.68
C GLY A 61 -3.15 -4.01 -14.67
N ASP A 62 -2.82 -5.20 -15.15
CA ASP A 62 -2.41 -6.35 -14.35
C ASP A 62 -0.99 -6.85 -14.65
N ASP A 63 -0.21 -6.15 -15.48
CA ASP A 63 1.22 -6.40 -15.62
C ASP A 63 1.98 -6.16 -14.31
N LEU A 64 3.22 -6.64 -14.22
CA LEU A 64 4.04 -6.55 -13.00
C LEU A 64 4.51 -5.12 -12.67
N ASN A 65 4.42 -4.20 -13.63
CA ASN A 65 4.70 -2.78 -13.48
C ASN A 65 3.42 -1.92 -13.42
N GLN A 66 2.25 -2.56 -13.35
CA GLN A 66 0.93 -1.93 -13.30
C GLN A 66 0.20 -2.25 -12.00
N LEU A 67 -0.79 -1.41 -11.70
CA LEU A 67 -1.74 -1.60 -10.61
C LEU A 67 -3.15 -1.33 -11.16
N SER A 68 -4.16 -1.87 -10.50
CA SER A 68 -5.56 -1.48 -10.69
C SER A 68 -6.17 -1.14 -9.33
N ARG A 69 -6.42 0.16 -9.16
CA ARG A 69 -7.10 0.74 -8.00
C ARG A 69 -6.48 0.33 -6.65
N PRO A 70 -5.20 0.68 -6.41
CA PRO A 70 -4.51 0.32 -5.19
C PRO A 70 -5.16 1.02 -3.98
N ILE A 71 -5.44 0.27 -2.92
CA ILE A 71 -6.10 0.82 -1.72
C ILE A 71 -5.09 1.07 -0.62
N TYR A 72 -4.53 0.02 -0.03
CA TYR A 72 -3.65 0.11 1.13
C TYR A 72 -2.21 -0.22 0.78
N LEU A 73 -1.28 0.24 1.61
CA LEU A 73 0.13 -0.04 1.45
C LEU A 73 0.84 -0.22 2.78
N PHE A 74 1.93 -0.97 2.76
CA PHE A 74 2.87 -1.14 3.86
C PHE A 74 4.30 -0.96 3.34
N VAL A 75 5.16 -0.35 4.15
CA VAL A 75 6.57 -0.14 3.81
C VAL A 75 7.41 -0.81 4.87
N ASP A 76 8.28 -1.73 4.47
CA ASP A 76 9.20 -2.40 5.39
C ASP A 76 10.48 -1.57 5.64
N ARG A 77 11.34 -2.04 6.55
CA ARG A 77 12.60 -1.36 6.90
C ARG A 77 13.61 -1.28 5.75
N GLN A 78 13.47 -2.13 4.74
CA GLN A 78 14.27 -2.07 3.51
C GLN A 78 13.65 -1.13 2.47
N GLN A 79 12.55 -0.45 2.81
CA GLN A 79 11.75 0.40 1.94
C GLN A 79 11.16 -0.36 0.75
N ASN A 80 10.89 -1.65 0.91
CA ASN A 80 10.04 -2.36 -0.04
C ASN A 80 8.59 -1.94 0.22
N VAL A 81 7.83 -1.78 -0.86
CA VAL A 81 6.45 -1.33 -0.82
C VAL A 81 5.53 -2.51 -1.14
N TYR A 82 4.65 -2.83 -0.20
CA TYR A 82 3.59 -3.83 -0.36
C TYR A 82 2.30 -3.07 -0.64
N VAL A 83 1.58 -3.46 -1.68
CA VAL A 83 0.38 -2.76 -2.15
C VAL A 83 -0.76 -3.75 -2.33
N SER A 84 -1.90 -3.43 -1.73
CA SER A 84 -3.17 -4.11 -2.05
C SER A 84 -3.62 -3.64 -3.43
N ASP A 85 -3.39 -4.46 -4.44
CA ASP A 85 -3.80 -4.24 -5.82
C ASP A 85 -5.23 -4.76 -5.99
N SER A 86 -6.18 -3.95 -5.51
CA SER A 86 -7.47 -4.43 -5.06
C SER A 86 -8.35 -4.99 -6.19
N ASN A 87 -8.37 -4.33 -7.34
CA ASN A 87 -9.15 -4.79 -8.49
C ASN A 87 -8.53 -6.02 -9.17
N ASN A 88 -7.21 -6.17 -9.08
CA ASN A 88 -6.50 -7.36 -9.59
C ASN A 88 -6.48 -8.52 -8.58
N HIS A 89 -7.11 -8.34 -7.40
CA HIS A 89 -7.25 -9.38 -6.39
C HIS A 89 -5.90 -10.00 -5.98
N ARG A 90 -4.90 -9.15 -5.79
CA ARG A 90 -3.54 -9.56 -5.44
C ARG A 90 -2.88 -8.57 -4.49
N VAL A 91 -1.82 -9.01 -3.85
CA VAL A 91 -0.87 -8.14 -3.17
C VAL A 91 0.44 -8.18 -3.92
N MET A 92 0.93 -7.01 -4.26
CA MET A 92 2.18 -6.82 -4.97
C MET A 92 3.24 -6.29 -4.03
N LYS A 93 4.50 -6.69 -4.22
CA LYS A 93 5.68 -6.16 -3.54
C LYS A 93 6.63 -5.55 -4.57
N TRP A 94 6.98 -4.28 -4.39
CA TRP A 94 8.10 -3.64 -5.08
C TRP A 94 9.30 -3.59 -4.15
N LYS A 95 10.45 -4.04 -4.65
CA LYS A 95 11.71 -3.68 -4.01
C LYS A 95 11.97 -2.19 -4.22
N LYS A 96 12.67 -1.56 -3.27
CA LYS A 96 13.05 -0.15 -3.38
C LYS A 96 13.67 0.13 -4.76
N TRP A 97 13.06 1.04 -5.52
CA TRP A 97 13.48 1.47 -6.87
C TRP A 97 13.40 0.42 -7.98
N ALA A 98 12.72 -0.71 -7.75
CA ALA A 98 12.47 -1.67 -8.82
C ALA A 98 11.49 -1.08 -9.86
N ALA A 99 11.70 -1.39 -11.14
CA ALA A 99 10.79 -0.99 -12.21
C ALA A 99 9.46 -1.77 -12.18
N GLU A 100 9.50 -3.00 -11.67
CA GLU A 100 8.37 -3.91 -11.56
C GLU A 100 8.34 -4.58 -10.19
N GLY A 101 7.15 -5.01 -9.80
CA GLY A 101 6.90 -5.75 -8.58
C GLY A 101 6.75 -7.24 -8.85
N PHE A 102 6.34 -7.96 -7.81
CA PHE A 102 5.96 -9.35 -7.93
C PHE A 102 4.83 -9.67 -6.95
N VAL A 103 4.02 -10.67 -7.30
CA VAL A 103 2.89 -11.11 -6.49
C VAL A 103 3.40 -11.83 -5.25
N VAL A 104 2.93 -11.40 -4.07
CA VAL A 104 3.25 -12.00 -2.77
C VAL A 104 2.03 -12.57 -2.05
N GLY A 105 0.83 -12.36 -2.61
CA GLY A 105 -0.41 -12.95 -2.12
C GLY A 105 -1.53 -12.80 -3.16
N GLY A 106 -2.43 -13.78 -3.25
CA GLY A 106 -3.48 -13.81 -4.28
C GLY A 106 -2.94 -14.04 -5.70
N GLY A 107 -3.55 -13.39 -6.69
CA GLY A 107 -3.13 -13.45 -8.10
C GLY A 107 -3.59 -14.68 -8.89
N GLN A 108 -4.36 -15.59 -8.27
CA GLN A 108 -4.98 -16.74 -8.94
C GLN A 108 -6.48 -16.50 -9.20
N GLY A 109 -6.81 -15.26 -9.55
CA GLY A 109 -8.18 -14.78 -9.72
C GLY A 109 -8.90 -14.50 -8.40
N GLN A 110 -10.13 -14.02 -8.53
CA GLN A 110 -11.00 -13.72 -7.40
C GLN A 110 -11.48 -15.02 -6.73
N GLY A 111 -11.42 -15.09 -5.40
CA GLY A 111 -12.05 -16.20 -4.69
C GLY A 111 -11.53 -16.45 -3.28
N ASN A 112 -11.83 -17.65 -2.78
CA ASN A 112 -11.74 -17.98 -1.36
C ASN A 112 -10.66 -19.02 -1.05
N ALA A 113 -10.04 -19.58 -2.08
CA ALA A 113 -8.89 -20.47 -1.90
C ALA A 113 -7.73 -19.74 -1.22
N LEU A 114 -6.80 -20.51 -0.64
CA LEU A 114 -5.60 -19.96 0.01
C LEU A 114 -4.71 -19.15 -0.93
N THR A 115 -4.83 -19.37 -2.24
CA THR A 115 -4.09 -18.66 -3.30
C THR A 115 -4.90 -17.52 -3.93
N GLN A 116 -6.12 -17.28 -3.47
CA GLN A 116 -7.04 -16.28 -4.03
C GLN A 116 -7.37 -15.19 -3.01
N LEU A 117 -7.72 -14.01 -3.51
CA LEU A 117 -8.20 -12.87 -2.73
C LEU A 117 -9.47 -12.32 -3.36
N SER A 118 -10.26 -11.53 -2.62
CA SER A 118 -11.46 -10.88 -3.15
C SER A 118 -11.50 -9.43 -2.70
N TYR A 119 -10.88 -8.57 -3.51
CA TYR A 119 -10.65 -7.16 -3.20
C TYR A 119 -9.90 -7.00 -1.86
N PRO A 120 -8.57 -7.21 -1.83
CA PRO A 120 -7.79 -6.96 -0.63
C PRO A 120 -7.84 -5.48 -0.25
N TYR A 121 -8.03 -5.18 1.04
CA TYR A 121 -8.01 -3.80 1.58
C TYR A 121 -6.77 -3.63 2.45
N GLY A 122 -6.89 -3.85 3.76
CA GLY A 122 -5.77 -3.71 4.69
C GLY A 122 -4.77 -4.84 4.55
N LEU A 123 -3.48 -4.52 4.68
CA LEU A 123 -2.41 -5.50 4.79
C LEU A 123 -1.40 -5.06 5.86
N PHE A 124 -0.68 -6.03 6.43
CA PHE A 124 0.52 -5.76 7.22
C PHE A 124 1.52 -6.90 7.04
N VAL A 125 2.80 -6.61 7.20
CA VAL A 125 3.86 -7.63 7.21
C VAL A 125 4.49 -7.63 8.60
N ASP A 126 4.58 -8.80 9.23
CA ASP A 126 5.21 -8.93 10.54
C ASP A 126 6.75 -8.93 10.45
N THR A 127 7.42 -8.95 11.61
CA THR A 127 8.89 -8.95 11.67
C THR A 127 9.55 -10.22 11.14
N LEU A 128 8.78 -11.29 10.93
CA LEU A 128 9.25 -12.55 10.36
C LEU A 128 9.05 -12.59 8.83
N GLY A 129 8.43 -11.56 8.25
CA GLY A 129 8.12 -11.51 6.81
C GLY A 129 6.78 -12.16 6.46
N THR A 130 5.92 -12.44 7.43
CA THR A 130 4.57 -12.96 7.16
C THR A 130 3.65 -11.81 6.77
N LEU A 131 3.11 -11.86 5.56
CA LEU A 131 2.07 -10.96 5.06
C LEU A 131 0.71 -11.42 5.56
N GLN A 132 -0.04 -10.52 6.18
CA GLN A 132 -1.43 -10.72 6.56
C GLN A 132 -2.30 -9.73 5.78
N VAL A 133 -3.40 -10.21 5.20
CA VAL A 133 -4.29 -9.42 4.34
C VAL A 133 -5.73 -9.56 4.79
N ALA A 134 -6.41 -8.43 4.95
CA ALA A 134 -7.85 -8.35 5.17
C ALA A 134 -8.58 -8.47 3.82
N ASP A 135 -9.28 -9.59 3.64
CA ASP A 135 -10.07 -9.91 2.45
C ASP A 135 -11.52 -9.40 2.64
N SER A 136 -11.84 -8.26 2.02
CA SER A 136 -13.03 -7.44 2.35
C SER A 136 -14.37 -8.10 2.08
N ARG A 137 -14.43 -9.06 1.16
CA ARG A 137 -15.67 -9.78 0.83
C ARG A 137 -15.76 -11.19 1.42
N ASN A 138 -14.71 -11.66 2.09
CA ASN A 138 -14.69 -13.02 2.63
C ASN A 138 -14.82 -13.11 4.15
N HIS A 139 -14.52 -12.05 4.90
CA HIS A 139 -14.43 -12.02 6.38
C HIS A 139 -13.15 -12.61 7.05
N PRO A 140 -12.31 -13.55 6.52
CA PRO A 140 -11.08 -13.96 7.17
C PRO A 140 -9.88 -13.09 6.78
N VAL A 141 -8.94 -12.97 7.73
CA VAL A 141 -7.57 -12.53 7.46
C VAL A 141 -6.79 -13.73 6.91
N LYS A 142 -6.08 -13.53 5.79
CA LYS A 142 -5.24 -14.57 5.16
C LYS A 142 -3.76 -14.23 5.31
N GLY A 143 -2.94 -15.26 5.55
CA GLY A 143 -1.51 -15.13 5.77
C GLY A 143 -0.67 -15.81 4.68
N TRP A 144 0.39 -15.15 4.22
CA TRP A 144 1.40 -15.68 3.29
C TRP A 144 2.81 -15.43 3.84
N MET A 145 3.77 -16.31 3.54
CA MET A 145 5.19 -16.05 3.80
C MET A 145 5.79 -15.30 2.61
N CYS A 146 6.34 -14.10 2.83
CA CYS A 146 7.07 -13.38 1.79
C CYS A 146 8.53 -13.81 1.79
N GLY A 147 8.98 -14.41 0.69
CA GLY A 147 10.41 -14.63 0.37
C GLY A 147 11.09 -13.40 -0.23
#